data_AF-B4D3K0-F1
#
_entry.id   AF-B4D3K0-F1
#
_cell.length_a   1.000
_cell.length_b   1.000
_cell.length_c   1.000
_cell.angle_alpha   90.00
_cell.angle_beta   90.00
_cell.angle_gamma   90.00
#
_symmetry.space_group_name_H-M   'P 1'
#
loop_
_entity.id
_entity.type
_entity.pdbx_description
1 polymer ?
#
loop_
_entity_poly.entity_id
_entity_poly.type
_entity_poly.pdbx_seq_one_letter_code
_entity_poly.pdbx_strand_id
1 'polypeptide(L)'
;MKKALLTAALFLLTKLVVSAAVDLGTSTEHTPYDRYMVPVKEVLSSMHGEAASMDKVQAAMREGRAFHYAHTEPYLPAMPQETAARHTGDCKDKALWLMDQIQDPSARFVIGKMTRGAKLSHAWVMWQHEGKWWILDCTMLSKPVAADKVGANEYVPLYSYSRDTAFRHTDKADMTVDVAGKAKGHIASN
;
A
#
# COMPACT_ATOMS: atom_id res chain seq x y z
N MET A 1 1.21 -61.33 33.18
CA MET A 1 2.05 -60.11 33.17
C MET A 1 1.85 -59.37 31.85
N LYS A 2 1.37 -58.13 31.96
CA LYS A 2 1.47 -56.96 31.07
C LYS A 2 1.45 -57.18 29.54
N LYS A 3 0.30 -56.84 28.95
CA LYS A 3 0.09 -56.45 27.54
C LYS A 3 0.73 -55.08 27.30
N ALA A 4 1.41 -54.87 26.17
CA ALA A 4 1.71 -53.54 25.66
C ALA A 4 1.86 -53.59 24.12
N LEU A 5 0.77 -53.35 23.42
CA LEU A 5 0.75 -52.96 22.01
C LEU A 5 1.12 -51.47 21.96
N LEU A 6 2.25 -51.15 21.33
CA LEU A 6 2.68 -49.77 21.06
C LEU A 6 2.18 -49.37 19.67
N THR A 7 1.07 -48.65 19.64
CA THR A 7 0.57 -47.95 18.45
C THR A 7 1.12 -46.52 18.48
N ALA A 8 2.14 -46.23 17.68
CA ALA A 8 2.64 -44.86 17.50
C ALA A 8 1.78 -44.16 16.44
N ALA A 9 0.82 -43.33 16.88
CA ALA A 9 0.09 -42.43 16.01
C ALA A 9 0.93 -41.17 15.76
N LEU A 10 1.53 -41.08 14.58
CA LEU A 10 2.26 -39.90 14.11
C LEU A 10 1.23 -38.85 13.65
N PHE A 11 0.87 -37.92 14.54
CA PHE A 11 0.10 -36.74 14.15
C PHE A 11 0.99 -35.77 13.37
N LEU A 12 0.93 -35.82 12.04
CA LEU A 12 1.39 -34.71 11.18
C LEU A 12 0.47 -33.51 11.40
N LEU A 13 0.87 -32.61 12.29
CA LEU A 13 0.33 -31.25 12.36
C LEU A 13 0.86 -30.45 11.17
N THR A 14 0.22 -30.58 10.01
CA THR A 14 0.38 -29.62 8.92
C THR A 14 -0.20 -28.29 9.39
N LYS A 15 0.68 -27.36 9.80
CA LYS A 15 0.28 -25.97 10.00
C LYS A 15 -0.13 -25.42 8.63
N LEU A 16 -1.43 -25.41 8.36
CA LEU A 16 -2.00 -24.60 7.29
C LEU A 16 -1.67 -23.14 7.63
N VAL A 17 -0.61 -22.61 7.02
CA VAL A 17 -0.36 -21.18 7.00
C VAL A 17 -1.44 -20.60 6.10
N VAL A 18 -2.53 -20.15 6.71
CA VAL A 18 -3.51 -19.31 6.04
C VAL A 18 -2.79 -17.98 5.79
N SER A 19 -2.16 -17.81 4.63
CA SER A 19 -1.74 -16.47 4.20
C SER A 19 -3.01 -15.65 4.00
N ALA A 20 -3.10 -14.52 4.70
CA ALA A 20 -4.17 -13.56 4.46
C ALA A 20 -4.08 -13.12 2.98
N ALA A 21 -5.19 -13.23 2.26
CA ALA A 21 -5.26 -12.78 0.89
C ALA A 21 -5.06 -11.25 0.86
N VAL A 22 -4.00 -10.79 0.21
CA VAL A 22 -3.73 -9.35 0.01
C VAL A 22 -4.87 -8.76 -0.83
N ASP A 23 -5.47 -7.66 -0.37
CA ASP A 23 -6.49 -6.97 -1.14
C ASP A 23 -5.85 -6.16 -2.28
N LEU A 24 -6.06 -6.61 -3.52
CA LEU A 24 -5.57 -5.95 -4.72
C LEU A 24 -6.60 -4.99 -5.35
N GLY A 25 -7.77 -4.87 -4.71
CA GLY A 25 -8.86 -4.01 -5.15
C GLY A 25 -9.55 -4.48 -6.42
N THR A 26 -10.58 -3.74 -6.80
CA THR A 26 -11.33 -3.88 -8.05
C THR A 26 -11.10 -2.64 -8.91
N SER A 27 -10.95 -2.81 -10.22
CA SER A 27 -10.75 -1.67 -11.13
C SER A 27 -11.88 -0.64 -10.99
N THR A 28 -11.54 0.64 -11.10
CA THR A 28 -12.48 1.75 -11.02
C THR A 28 -12.06 2.87 -11.96
N GLU A 29 -13.06 3.54 -12.55
CA GLU A 29 -12.83 4.67 -13.47
C GLU A 29 -12.58 5.98 -12.74
N HIS A 30 -13.01 6.08 -11.48
CA HIS A 30 -13.01 7.33 -10.72
C HIS A 30 -12.57 7.14 -9.27
N THR A 31 -11.74 8.07 -8.81
CA THR A 31 -11.32 8.18 -7.41
C THR A 31 -11.53 9.60 -6.89
N PRO A 32 -11.71 9.79 -5.57
CA PRO A 32 -11.72 11.13 -4.96
C PRO A 32 -10.41 11.90 -5.13
N TYR A 33 -9.33 11.23 -5.56
CA TYR A 33 -7.99 11.81 -5.67
C TYR A 33 -7.60 12.17 -7.10
N ASP A 34 -8.43 11.88 -8.11
CA ASP A 34 -8.04 11.99 -9.54
C ASP A 34 -7.44 13.34 -9.91
N ARG A 35 -7.97 14.44 -9.35
CA ARG A 35 -7.46 15.81 -9.58
C ARG A 35 -6.03 16.05 -9.10
N TYR A 36 -5.51 15.18 -8.24
CA TYR A 36 -4.19 15.25 -7.65
C TYR A 36 -3.20 14.24 -8.23
N MET A 37 -3.68 13.30 -9.05
CA MET A 37 -2.87 12.17 -9.52
C MET A 37 -2.16 12.45 -10.85
N VAL A 38 -2.11 13.71 -11.31
CA VAL A 38 -1.42 14.06 -12.57
C VAL A 38 0.07 13.63 -12.52
N PRO A 39 0.87 13.98 -11.50
CA PRO A 39 2.27 13.53 -11.39
C PRO A 39 2.40 12.00 -11.33
N VAL A 40 1.48 11.35 -10.61
CA VAL A 40 1.45 9.89 -10.48
C VAL A 40 1.21 9.21 -11.82
N LYS A 41 0.24 9.71 -12.60
CA LYS A 41 -0.06 9.21 -13.95
C LYS A 41 1.10 9.41 -14.91
N GLU A 42 1.80 10.54 -14.81
CA GLU A 42 2.96 10.83 -15.64
C GLU A 42 4.09 9.83 -15.38
N VAL A 43 4.48 9.62 -14.12
CA VAL A 43 5.52 8.64 -13.76
C VAL A 43 5.10 7.21 -14.13
N LEU A 44 3.87 6.82 -13.84
CA LEU A 44 3.36 5.49 -14.21
C LEU A 44 3.38 5.26 -15.73
N SER A 45 3.15 6.31 -16.52
CA SER A 45 3.18 6.24 -17.99
C SER A 45 4.59 6.16 -18.56
N SER A 46 5.60 6.68 -17.85
CA SER A 46 7.01 6.60 -18.27
C SER A 46 7.71 5.31 -17.83
N MET A 47 7.10 4.53 -16.92
CA MET A 47 7.66 3.28 -16.44
C MET A 47 7.64 2.19 -17.54
N HIS A 48 8.83 1.92 -18.08
CA HIS A 48 9.08 0.89 -19.10
C HIS A 48 10.21 -0.06 -18.70
N GLY A 49 10.59 -0.06 -17.42
CA GLY A 49 11.71 -0.86 -16.92
C GLY A 49 11.42 -2.35 -16.86
N GLU A 50 12.49 -3.12 -16.69
CA GLU A 50 12.42 -4.54 -16.33
C GLU A 50 12.00 -4.70 -14.86
N ALA A 51 11.64 -5.93 -14.48
CA ALA A 51 11.36 -6.26 -13.10
C ALA A 51 12.54 -5.87 -12.19
N ALA A 52 12.29 -5.07 -11.16
CA ALA A 52 13.32 -4.63 -10.23
C ALA A 52 13.80 -5.81 -9.38
N SER A 53 15.09 -5.82 -9.02
CA SER A 53 15.60 -6.76 -8.03
C SER A 53 15.25 -6.29 -6.61
N MET A 54 15.12 -7.22 -5.67
CA MET A 54 14.93 -6.91 -4.25
C MET A 54 16.03 -5.98 -3.72
N ASP A 55 17.29 -6.17 -4.14
CA ASP A 55 18.41 -5.33 -3.72
C ASP A 55 18.27 -3.87 -4.19
N LYS A 56 17.84 -3.68 -5.45
CA LYS A 56 17.55 -2.34 -6.00
C LYS A 56 16.45 -1.67 -5.19
N VAL A 57 15.36 -2.39 -4.92
CA VAL A 57 14.23 -1.86 -4.13
C VAL A 57 14.66 -1.51 -2.71
N GLN A 58 15.43 -2.37 -2.04
CA GLN A 58 15.94 -2.10 -0.70
C GLN A 58 16.88 -0.90 -0.66
N ALA A 59 17.77 -0.74 -1.64
CA ALA A 59 18.64 0.43 -1.75
C ALA A 59 17.83 1.72 -1.90
N ALA A 60 16.87 1.73 -2.83
CA ALA A 60 15.99 2.88 -3.05
C ALA A 60 15.16 3.20 -1.80
N MET A 61 14.63 2.20 -1.10
CA MET A 61 13.89 2.44 0.15
C MET A 61 14.76 3.06 1.25
N ARG A 62 16.03 2.64 1.39
CA ARG A 62 16.95 3.23 2.37
C ARG A 62 17.27 4.68 2.04
N GLU A 63 17.52 4.98 0.77
CA GLU A 63 17.77 6.34 0.30
C GLU A 63 16.54 7.23 0.51
N GLY A 64 15.36 6.79 0.05
CA GLY A 64 14.11 7.52 0.27
C GLY A 64 13.83 7.73 1.76
N ARG A 65 14.14 6.76 2.63
CA ARG A 65 14.00 6.90 4.09
C ARG A 65 14.92 7.96 4.69
N ALA A 66 16.07 8.22 4.08
CA ALA A 66 16.99 9.27 4.52
C ALA A 66 16.47 10.69 4.20
N PHE A 67 15.55 10.86 3.25
CA PHE A 67 14.95 12.17 2.95
C PHE A 67 14.14 12.68 4.15
N HIS A 68 14.20 13.99 4.41
CA HIS A 68 13.44 14.62 5.48
C HIS A 68 11.94 14.57 5.18
N TYR A 69 11.12 14.36 6.22
CA TYR A 69 9.67 14.44 6.09
C TYR A 69 9.20 15.87 6.28
N ALA A 70 8.53 16.44 5.28
CA ALA A 70 7.85 17.72 5.39
C ALA A 70 6.47 17.62 4.75
N HIS A 71 5.43 17.99 5.49
CA HIS A 71 4.07 18.02 4.95
C HIS A 71 3.95 19.08 3.86
N THR A 72 3.36 18.70 2.72
CA THR A 72 3.19 19.56 1.56
C THR A 72 1.70 19.80 1.27
N GLU A 73 1.35 21.04 0.93
CA GLU A 73 0.02 21.46 0.50
C GLU A 73 0.14 22.18 -0.86
N PRO A 74 -0.81 22.00 -1.79
CA PRO A 74 -1.99 21.12 -1.71
C PRO A 74 -1.61 19.63 -1.71
N TYR A 75 -2.58 18.72 -1.56
CA TYR A 75 -2.39 17.25 -1.66
C TYR A 75 -1.96 16.80 -3.08
N LEU A 76 -0.85 17.31 -3.60
CA LEU A 76 -0.31 17.06 -4.94
C LEU A 76 1.14 16.56 -4.77
N PRO A 77 1.46 15.32 -5.15
CA PRO A 77 2.83 14.82 -5.04
C PRO A 77 3.77 15.63 -5.93
N ALA A 78 4.93 16.00 -5.43
CA ALA A 78 6.01 16.56 -6.23
C ALA A 78 6.58 15.53 -7.21
N MET A 79 7.13 16.01 -8.33
CA MET A 79 7.80 15.13 -9.29
C MET A 79 9.04 14.46 -8.66
N PRO A 80 9.46 13.28 -9.11
CA PRO A 80 10.61 12.57 -8.55
C PRO A 80 11.90 13.40 -8.50
N GLN A 81 12.23 14.13 -9.57
CA GLN A 81 13.43 14.95 -9.67
C GLN A 81 13.44 16.08 -8.64
N GLU A 82 12.26 16.63 -8.37
CA GLU A 82 12.02 17.65 -7.37
C GLU A 82 12.23 17.11 -5.94
N THR A 83 11.64 15.96 -5.62
CA THR A 83 11.84 15.29 -4.33
C THR A 83 13.31 14.92 -4.10
N ALA A 84 13.99 14.42 -5.13
CA ALA A 84 15.41 14.12 -5.10
C ALA A 84 16.25 15.38 -4.86
N ALA A 85 16.02 16.46 -5.61
CA ALA A 85 16.81 17.70 -5.46
C ALA A 85 16.73 18.32 -4.05
N ARG A 86 15.59 18.16 -3.37
CA ARG A 86 15.35 18.71 -2.03
C ARG A 86 15.77 17.78 -0.89
N HIS A 87 15.98 16.49 -1.18
CA HIS A 87 16.03 15.41 -0.19
C HIS A 87 14.93 15.54 0.90
N THR A 88 13.74 16.00 0.51
CA THR A 88 12.63 16.34 1.41
C THR A 88 11.31 16.09 0.69
N GLY A 89 10.33 15.53 1.40
CA GLY A 89 8.97 15.35 0.88
C GLY A 89 8.05 14.65 1.88
N ASP A 90 6.75 14.71 1.62
CA ASP A 90 5.76 13.98 2.43
C ASP A 90 5.61 12.51 1.97
N CYS A 91 4.61 11.80 2.47
CA CYS A 91 4.40 10.40 2.11
C CYS A 91 4.17 10.16 0.62
N LYS A 92 3.54 11.12 -0.08
CA LYS A 92 3.22 11.02 -1.50
C LYS A 92 4.44 11.28 -2.35
N ASP A 93 5.19 12.31 -2.02
CA ASP A 93 6.43 12.70 -2.70
C ASP A 93 7.43 11.55 -2.69
N LYS A 94 7.62 10.96 -1.50
CA LYS A 94 8.56 9.85 -1.29
C LYS A 94 8.12 8.56 -1.96
N ALA A 95 6.82 8.26 -1.95
CA ALA A 95 6.27 7.11 -2.66
C ALA A 95 6.45 7.25 -4.18
N LEU A 96 6.16 8.44 -4.74
CA LEU A 96 6.30 8.70 -6.18
C LEU A 96 7.76 8.68 -6.61
N TRP A 97 8.66 9.28 -5.83
CA TRP A 97 10.10 9.18 -6.04
C TRP A 97 10.58 7.72 -6.04
N LEU A 98 10.09 6.89 -5.10
CA LEU A 98 10.47 5.48 -5.03
C LEU A 98 10.05 4.71 -6.29
N MET A 99 8.85 4.97 -6.81
CA MET A 99 8.39 4.36 -8.07
C MET A 99 9.32 4.71 -9.23
N ASP A 100 9.74 5.98 -9.31
CA ASP A 100 10.68 6.45 -10.32
C ASP A 100 12.08 5.82 -10.18
N GLN A 101 12.52 5.47 -8.97
CA GLN A 101 13.81 4.78 -8.80
C GLN A 101 13.72 3.31 -9.23
N ILE A 102 12.62 2.63 -8.91
CA ILE A 102 12.52 1.19 -9.20
C ILE A 102 12.14 0.92 -10.66
N GLN A 103 11.37 1.81 -11.31
CA GLN A 103 10.92 1.72 -12.71
C GLN A 103 10.19 0.41 -13.08
N ASP A 104 9.60 -0.28 -12.09
CA ASP A 104 8.98 -1.59 -12.28
C ASP A 104 7.47 -1.47 -12.54
N PRO A 105 6.95 -1.87 -13.73
CA PRO A 105 5.53 -1.74 -14.09
C PRO A 105 4.54 -2.49 -13.17
N SER A 106 5.02 -3.44 -12.37
CA SER A 106 4.18 -4.14 -11.39
C SER A 106 3.89 -3.31 -10.12
N ALA A 107 4.58 -2.18 -9.95
CA ALA A 107 4.37 -1.28 -8.84
C ALA A 107 3.05 -0.50 -8.99
N ARG A 108 2.40 -0.26 -7.85
CA ARG A 108 1.18 0.54 -7.72
C ARG A 108 1.39 1.62 -6.69
N PHE A 109 1.03 2.85 -7.04
CA PHE A 109 0.94 3.95 -6.08
C PHE A 109 -0.31 3.73 -5.23
N VAL A 110 -0.20 3.73 -3.91
CA VAL A 110 -1.33 3.46 -3.01
C VAL A 110 -1.64 4.68 -2.18
N ILE A 111 -2.93 4.99 -2.04
CA ILE A 111 -3.46 5.90 -1.05
C ILE A 111 -4.31 5.08 -0.08
N GLY A 112 -4.02 5.18 1.20
CA GLY A 112 -4.80 4.49 2.21
C GLY A 112 -4.57 5.04 3.61
N LYS A 113 -4.60 4.15 4.61
CA LYS A 113 -4.44 4.47 6.03
C LYS A 113 -3.35 3.62 6.64
N MET A 114 -2.43 4.24 7.41
CA MET A 114 -1.41 3.50 8.17
C MET A 114 -2.04 2.52 9.16
N THR A 115 -3.13 2.93 9.81
CA THR A 115 -3.94 2.07 10.66
C THR A 115 -5.42 2.28 10.38
N ARG A 116 -6.25 1.25 10.56
CA ARG A 116 -7.70 1.35 10.43
C ARG A 116 -8.24 2.44 11.35
N GLY A 117 -9.05 3.35 10.79
CA GLY A 117 -9.61 4.49 11.53
C GLY A 117 -8.71 5.73 11.62
N ALA A 118 -7.49 5.70 11.07
CA ALA A 118 -6.65 6.89 11.01
C ALA A 118 -7.33 8.03 10.22
N LYS A 119 -7.32 9.23 10.79
CA LYS A 119 -7.96 10.41 10.15
C LYS A 119 -7.21 10.84 8.89
N LEU A 120 -5.88 10.84 8.95
CA LEU A 120 -5.02 11.23 7.84
C LEU A 120 -4.86 10.07 6.85
N SER A 121 -4.81 10.40 5.56
CA SER A 121 -4.39 9.45 4.53
C SER A 121 -2.87 9.36 4.49
N HIS A 122 -2.37 8.20 4.06
CA HIS A 122 -0.96 7.91 3.87
C HIS A 122 -0.76 7.34 2.47
N ALA A 123 0.41 7.57 1.88
CA ALA A 123 0.78 7.03 0.59
C ALA A 123 2.01 6.13 0.69
N TRP A 124 1.98 5.02 -0.05
CA TRP A 124 3.07 4.05 -0.16
C TRP A 124 3.00 3.36 -1.53
N VAL A 125 3.93 2.45 -1.79
CA VAL A 125 3.95 1.64 -3.01
C VAL A 125 3.63 0.18 -2.67
N MET A 126 2.75 -0.44 -3.43
CA MET A 126 2.62 -1.89 -3.48
C MET A 126 3.37 -2.42 -4.70
N TRP A 127 4.17 -3.46 -4.55
CA TRP A 127 5.01 -3.98 -5.63
C TRP A 127 4.96 -5.51 -5.68
N GLN A 128 4.88 -6.07 -6.88
CA GLN A 128 4.84 -7.52 -7.07
C GLN A 128 6.24 -8.03 -7.43
N HIS A 129 6.75 -8.97 -6.63
CA HIS A 129 8.04 -9.61 -6.89
C HIS A 129 7.96 -11.09 -6.53
N GLU A 130 8.38 -11.95 -7.47
CA GLU A 130 8.38 -13.42 -7.31
C GLU A 130 7.03 -13.97 -6.83
N GLY A 131 5.93 -13.45 -7.39
CA GLY A 131 4.57 -13.87 -7.07
C GLY A 131 4.03 -13.38 -5.72
N LYS A 132 4.78 -12.53 -5.00
CA LYS A 132 4.36 -11.94 -3.72
C LYS A 132 4.19 -10.43 -3.83
N TRP A 133 3.28 -9.90 -3.02
CA TRP A 133 3.09 -8.47 -2.87
C TRP A 133 3.88 -7.93 -1.68
N TRP A 134 4.55 -6.81 -1.91
CA TRP A 134 5.37 -6.12 -0.93
C TRP A 134 4.84 -4.71 -0.71
N ILE A 135 4.85 -4.27 0.54
CA ILE A 135 4.65 -2.88 0.93
C ILE A 135 6.01 -2.21 0.95
N LEU A 136 6.15 -1.15 0.15
CA LEU A 136 7.30 -0.28 0.11
C LEU A 136 6.87 1.10 0.60
N ASP A 137 7.25 1.42 1.83
CA ASP A 137 6.96 2.69 2.45
C ASP A 137 8.26 3.29 2.99
N CYS A 138 8.98 4.04 2.15
CA CYS A 138 10.20 4.73 2.57
C CYS A 138 9.91 5.92 3.50
N THR A 139 8.64 6.25 3.78
CA THR A 139 8.29 7.23 4.82
C THR A 139 8.38 6.62 6.20
N MET A 140 8.06 5.34 6.38
CA MET A 140 8.01 4.68 7.70
C MET A 140 9.06 3.58 7.87
N LEU A 141 9.47 2.94 6.78
CA LEU A 141 10.29 1.73 6.74
C LEU A 141 11.58 1.96 5.95
N SER A 142 12.62 1.21 6.28
CA SER A 142 13.88 1.19 5.52
C SER A 142 14.06 -0.05 4.64
N LYS A 143 13.08 -0.97 4.65
CA LYS A 143 13.10 -2.22 3.89
C LYS A 143 11.68 -2.67 3.52
N PRO A 144 11.51 -3.44 2.43
CA PRO A 144 10.23 -4.01 2.03
C PRO A 144 9.65 -4.92 3.12
N VAL A 145 8.34 -4.92 3.25
CA VAL A 145 7.60 -5.86 4.10
C VAL A 145 6.62 -6.63 3.23
N ALA A 146 6.58 -7.96 3.38
CA ALA A 146 5.61 -8.77 2.66
C ALA A 146 4.19 -8.39 3.12
N ALA A 147 3.31 -8.09 2.16
CA ALA A 147 1.97 -7.58 2.45
C ALA A 147 1.12 -8.58 3.25
N ASP A 148 1.38 -9.88 3.10
CA ASP A 148 0.71 -10.96 3.86
C ASP A 148 1.21 -11.13 5.30
N LYS A 149 2.22 -10.34 5.72
CA LYS A 149 2.73 -10.30 7.10
C LYS A 149 2.27 -9.08 7.89
N VAL A 150 1.64 -8.12 7.23
CA VAL A 150 1.09 -6.92 7.88
C VAL A 150 -0.28 -7.25 8.46
N GLY A 151 -0.59 -6.71 9.65
CA GLY A 151 -1.87 -6.96 10.29
C GLY A 151 -3.05 -6.40 9.48
N ALA A 152 -4.23 -7.01 9.58
CA ALA A 152 -5.43 -6.57 8.83
C ALA A 152 -5.90 -5.13 9.14
N ASN A 153 -5.35 -4.51 10.19
CA ASN A 153 -5.62 -3.13 10.59
C ASN A 153 -4.46 -2.18 10.31
N GLU A 154 -3.39 -2.64 9.65
CA GLU A 154 -2.20 -1.88 9.30
C GLU A 154 -2.11 -1.78 7.77
N TYR A 155 -1.62 -0.64 7.26
CA TYR A 155 -1.51 -0.39 5.82
C TYR A 155 -2.79 -0.73 5.03
N VAL A 156 -3.91 -0.17 5.46
CA VAL A 156 -5.24 -0.41 4.88
C VAL A 156 -5.37 0.40 3.59
N PRO A 157 -5.30 -0.23 2.39
CA PRO A 157 -5.39 0.51 1.13
C PRO A 157 -6.83 0.99 0.89
N LEU A 158 -6.99 2.19 0.33
CA LEU A 158 -8.30 2.69 -0.10
C LEU A 158 -8.39 2.73 -1.63
N TYR A 159 -7.32 3.23 -2.25
CA TYR A 159 -7.17 3.30 -3.70
C TYR A 159 -5.73 2.97 -4.09
N SER A 160 -5.54 2.33 -5.24
CA SER A 160 -4.23 2.19 -5.85
C SER A 160 -4.25 2.51 -7.34
N TYR A 161 -3.11 2.94 -7.88
CA TYR A 161 -2.97 3.38 -9.27
C TYR A 161 -1.88 2.57 -9.93
N SER A 162 -2.22 2.00 -11.07
CA SER A 162 -1.29 1.43 -12.05
C SER A 162 -1.31 2.27 -13.31
N ARG A 163 -0.45 1.94 -14.28
CA ARG A 163 -0.37 2.63 -15.57
C ARG A 163 -1.73 2.86 -16.23
N ASP A 164 -2.52 1.79 -16.34
CA ASP A 164 -3.71 1.81 -17.19
C ASP A 164 -5.02 1.96 -16.41
N THR A 165 -4.99 1.74 -15.09
CA THR A 165 -6.20 1.76 -14.28
C THR A 165 -5.93 2.10 -12.82
N ALA A 166 -6.97 2.60 -12.16
CA ALA A 166 -7.05 2.71 -10.72
C ALA A 166 -7.86 1.55 -10.13
N PHE A 167 -7.61 1.22 -8.87
CA PHE A 167 -8.33 0.19 -8.13
C PHE A 167 -8.93 0.81 -6.88
N ARG A 168 -10.17 0.45 -6.59
CA ARG A 168 -10.82 0.68 -5.30
C ARG A 168 -10.64 -0.55 -4.43
N HIS A 169 -10.16 -0.36 -3.23
CA HIS A 169 -9.98 -1.42 -2.26
C HIS A 169 -11.23 -1.56 -1.40
N THR A 170 -11.60 -2.81 -1.13
CA THR A 170 -12.65 -3.10 -0.16
C THR A 170 -11.91 -3.46 1.11
N ASP A 171 -11.95 -2.57 2.09
CA ASP A 171 -11.42 -2.80 3.44
C ASP A 171 -11.85 -4.20 3.92
N LYS A 172 -11.03 -5.25 3.74
CA LYS A 172 -11.38 -6.65 4.07
C LYS A 172 -11.31 -6.92 5.57
N ALA A 173 -11.87 -6.03 6.37
CA ALA A 173 -12.55 -6.39 7.59
C ALA A 173 -14.02 -6.12 7.30
N ASP A 174 -14.76 -7.20 7.02
CA ASP A 174 -16.21 -7.20 6.88
C ASP A 174 -16.82 -6.35 8.01
N MET A 175 -17.26 -5.13 7.68
CA MET A 175 -18.16 -4.25 8.44
C MET A 175 -18.23 -2.89 7.75
N THR A 176 -19.40 -2.63 7.19
CA THR A 176 -20.00 -1.31 6.97
C THR A 176 -19.42 -0.24 7.90
N VAL A 177 -18.63 0.68 7.35
CA VAL A 177 -18.44 1.99 7.96
C VAL A 177 -19.06 3.00 7.00
N ASP A 178 -20.19 3.53 7.43
CA ASP A 178 -20.90 4.65 6.82
C ASP A 178 -19.92 5.70 6.31
N VAL A 179 -19.85 5.83 4.99
CA VAL A 179 -19.43 7.09 4.38
C VAL A 179 -20.49 8.09 4.78
N ALA A 180 -20.14 8.98 5.71
CA ALA A 180 -20.90 10.13 6.19
C ALA A 180 -21.93 10.66 5.18
N GLY A 181 -23.13 10.07 5.23
CA GLY A 181 -24.31 10.56 4.56
C GLY A 181 -25.01 11.52 5.50
N LYS A 182 -24.98 12.81 5.15
CA LYS A 182 -25.87 13.90 5.60
C LYS A 182 -26.90 13.48 6.67
N ALA A 183 -26.69 13.93 7.91
CA ALA A 183 -27.77 14.05 8.87
C ALA A 183 -28.82 15.01 8.29
N LYS A 184 -29.94 14.47 7.79
CA LYS A 184 -31.16 15.25 7.60
C LYS A 184 -31.74 15.48 9.00
N GLY A 185 -31.65 16.72 9.49
CA GLY A 185 -32.37 17.15 10.68
C GLY A 185 -33.87 16.94 10.45
N HIS A 186 -34.50 16.18 11.34
CA HIS A 186 -35.94 16.17 11.48
C HIS A 186 -36.27 17.24 12.52
N ILE A 187 -36.75 18.40 12.05
CA ILE A 187 -37.40 19.39 12.90
C ILE A 187 -38.84 18.91 13.09
N ALA A 188 -39.15 18.43 14.30
CA ALA A 188 -40.52 18.35 14.77
C ALA A 188 -40.78 19.56 15.66
N SER A 189 -41.60 20.49 15.19
CA SER A 189 -42.19 21.55 16.01
C SER A 189 -43.53 21.03 16.55
N ASN A 190 -43.67 21.07 17.89
CA ASN A 190 -44.96 21.13 18.56
C ASN A 190 -45.54 22.54 18.46
#